data_AF-A0A8S3KHE8-F1
#
_entry.id   AF-A0A8S3KHE8-F1
#
_cell.length_a   1.000
_cell.length_b   1.000
_cell.length_c   1.000
_cell.angle_alpha   90.00
_cell.angle_beta   90.00
_cell.angle_gamma   90.00
#
_symmetry.space_group_name_H-M   'P 1'
#
loop_
_entity.id
_entity.type
_entity.pdbx_description
1 polymer ?
#
loop_
_entity_poly.entity_id
_entity_poly.type
_entity_poly.pdbx_seq_one_letter_code
_entity_poly.pdbx_strand_id
1 'polypeptide(L)'
;MRKAIDGILWNLELNHENHPIDDKHNKKVFDIMISYSHKEKVLCKQIYDELIKAGYRVWIDFDQMHGNVMDAMAQAIEQSNTVIMCMSEQYRKSNYCRAEAQYAFQRERKIVPILLQKQYKPDGW
;
A
#
# COMPACT_ATOMS: atom_id res chain seq x y z
N MET A 1 -11.31 13.06 6.06
CA MET A 1 -10.92 12.07 5.05
C MET A 1 -10.28 12.74 3.85
N ARG A 2 -10.93 13.73 3.19
CA ARG A 2 -10.33 14.57 2.13
C ARG A 2 -8.89 15.02 2.41
N LYS A 3 -8.63 15.69 3.54
CA LYS A 3 -7.28 16.12 3.94
C LYS A 3 -6.21 15.00 4.01
N ALA A 4 -6.60 13.75 4.29
CA ALA A 4 -5.64 12.64 4.33
C ALA A 4 -5.32 12.14 2.92
N ILE A 5 -6.32 12.12 2.03
CA ILE A 5 -6.15 11.80 0.61
C ILE A 5 -5.27 12.87 -0.06
N ASP A 6 -5.55 14.14 0.19
CA ASP A 6 -4.75 15.26 -0.33
C ASP A 6 -3.28 15.15 0.12
N GLY A 7 -3.04 14.74 1.37
CA GLY A 7 -1.69 14.51 1.89
C GLY A 7 -0.98 13.29 1.29
N ILE A 8 -1.72 12.24 0.93
CA ILE A 8 -1.17 11.07 0.22
C ILE A 8 -0.78 11.48 -1.20
N LEU A 9 -1.69 12.13 -1.93
CA LEU A 9 -1.45 12.60 -3.29
C LEU A 9 -0.25 13.55 -3.35
N TRP A 10 -0.16 14.52 -2.44
CA TRP A 10 0.99 15.42 -2.36
C TRP A 10 2.33 14.69 -2.11
N ASN A 11 2.36 13.65 -1.26
CA ASN A 11 3.56 12.83 -1.06
C ASN A 11 3.93 11.99 -2.29
N LEU A 12 2.93 11.58 -3.09
CA LEU A 12 3.14 10.87 -4.33
C LEU A 12 3.62 11.83 -5.45
N GLU A 13 3.04 13.03 -5.54
CA GLU A 13 3.35 14.08 -6.52
C GLU A 13 4.70 14.75 -6.31
N LEU A 14 5.12 15.02 -5.07
CA LEU A 14 6.45 15.60 -4.77
C LEU A 14 7.63 14.77 -5.27
N ASN A 15 7.41 13.49 -5.56
CA ASN A 15 8.43 12.57 -6.04
C ASN A 15 8.21 12.18 -7.51
N HIS A 16 7.28 12.85 -8.18
CA HIS A 16 7.01 12.72 -9.61
C HIS A 16 8.01 13.59 -10.40
N GLU A 17 9.30 13.55 -10.05
CA GLU A 17 10.31 13.97 -11.00
C GLU A 17 10.26 13.00 -12.18
N ASN A 18 10.12 13.55 -13.38
CA ASN A 18 10.02 12.83 -14.65
C ASN A 18 11.09 11.75 -14.75
N HIS A 19 10.76 10.53 -14.35
CA HIS A 19 11.62 9.39 -14.62
C HIS A 19 11.48 9.11 -16.13
N PRO A 20 12.57 9.18 -16.92
CA PRO A 20 12.53 8.72 -18.28
C PRO A 20 12.04 7.28 -18.29
N ILE A 21 11.15 6.95 -19.22
CA ILE A 21 10.70 5.59 -19.48
C ILE A 21 11.94 4.81 -19.94
N ASP A 22 12.68 4.20 -19.00
CA ASP A 22 13.74 3.27 -19.32
C ASP A 22 13.11 1.90 -19.59
N ASP A 23 12.76 1.69 -20.86
CA ASP A 23 12.33 0.41 -21.39
C ASP A 23 13.58 -0.49 -21.54
N LYS A 24 13.85 -1.31 -20.51
CA LYS A 24 14.31 -2.70 -20.62
C LYS A 24 14.45 -3.34 -19.22
N HIS A 25 13.51 -4.23 -18.90
CA HIS A 25 13.58 -5.31 -17.88
C HIS A 25 12.77 -5.25 -16.56
N ASN A 26 11.87 -4.31 -16.30
CA ASN A 26 10.83 -4.54 -15.28
C ASN A 26 9.63 -3.60 -15.38
N LYS A 27 8.65 -3.87 -16.27
CA LYS A 27 7.39 -3.12 -16.26
C LYS A 27 6.59 -3.56 -15.03
N LYS A 28 6.73 -2.80 -13.93
CA LYS A 28 5.85 -2.94 -12.76
C LYS A 28 4.40 -2.79 -13.20
N VAL A 29 3.59 -3.78 -12.83
CA VAL A 29 2.18 -3.87 -13.26
C VAL A 29 1.34 -2.83 -12.53
N PHE A 30 1.71 -2.51 -11.29
CA PHE A 30 1.02 -1.56 -10.42
C PHE A 30 1.96 -0.43 -10.00
N ASP A 31 1.39 0.75 -9.78
CA ASP A 31 2.10 1.89 -9.20
C ASP A 31 2.11 1.77 -7.67
N ILE A 32 0.99 1.31 -7.10
CA ILE A 32 0.74 1.28 -5.67
C ILE A 32 0.13 -0.06 -5.26
N MET A 33 0.65 -0.67 -4.20
CA MET A 33 -0.02 -1.73 -3.42
C MET A 33 -0.59 -1.12 -2.15
N ILE A 34 -1.83 -1.45 -1.78
CA ILE A 34 -2.40 -1.11 -0.46
C ILE A 34 -2.37 -2.35 0.44
N SER A 35 -1.54 -2.30 1.47
CA SER A 35 -1.50 -3.28 2.55
C SER A 35 -2.41 -2.80 3.69
N TYR A 36 -3.38 -3.62 4.09
CA TYR A 36 -4.36 -3.27 5.12
C TYR A 36 -4.91 -4.50 5.85
N SER A 37 -5.52 -4.28 7.03
CA SER A 37 -6.29 -5.32 7.72
C SER A 37 -7.73 -5.34 7.18
N HIS A 38 -8.30 -6.51 6.91
CA HIS A 38 -9.65 -6.62 6.38
C HIS A 38 -10.74 -5.98 7.27
N LYS A 39 -10.47 -5.74 8.56
CA LYS A 39 -11.36 -4.99 9.46
C LYS A 39 -11.55 -3.53 9.00
N GLU A 40 -10.62 -3.00 8.21
CA GLU A 40 -10.60 -1.64 7.68
C GLU A 40 -10.95 -1.58 6.18
N LYS A 41 -11.55 -2.64 5.62
CA LYS A 41 -11.91 -2.75 4.18
C LYS A 41 -12.67 -1.55 3.64
N VAL A 42 -13.65 -1.02 4.40
CA VAL A 42 -14.47 0.12 3.96
C VAL A 42 -13.60 1.37 3.72
N LEU A 43 -12.72 1.68 4.66
CA LEU A 43 -11.85 2.86 4.56
C LEU A 43 -10.77 2.68 3.49
N CYS A 44 -10.19 1.49 3.39
CA CYS A 44 -9.17 1.19 2.38
C CYS A 44 -9.76 1.18 0.96
N LYS A 45 -11.03 0.77 0.80
CA LYS A 45 -11.73 0.91 -0.47
C LYS A 45 -11.89 2.39 -0.87
N GLN A 46 -12.15 3.28 0.07
CA GLN A 46 -12.23 4.72 -0.23
C GLN A 46 -10.87 5.27 -0.70
N ILE A 47 -9.77 4.87 -0.06
CA ILE A 47 -8.42 5.24 -0.50
C ILE A 47 -8.15 4.70 -1.90
N TYR A 48 -8.47 3.43 -2.15
CA TYR A 48 -8.34 2.79 -3.46
C TYR A 48 -9.12 3.56 -4.54
N ASP A 49 -10.40 3.83 -4.32
CA ASP A 49 -11.27 4.49 -5.30
C ASP A 49 -10.71 5.88 -5.67
N GLU A 50 -10.14 6.63 -4.72
CA GLU A 50 -9.56 7.94 -4.96
C GLU A 50 -8.21 7.88 -5.70
N LEU A 51 -7.36 6.89 -5.40
CA LEU A 51 -6.11 6.68 -6.12
C LEU A 51 -6.36 6.24 -7.57
N ILE A 52 -7.36 5.40 -7.81
CA ILE A 52 -7.79 5.03 -9.17
C ILE A 52 -8.30 6.27 -9.92
N LYS A 53 -9.11 7.13 -9.29
CA LYS A 53 -9.59 8.38 -9.90
C LYS A 53 -8.44 9.34 -10.24
N ALA A 54 -7.36 9.32 -9.46
CA ALA A 54 -6.16 10.11 -9.71
C ALA A 54 -5.26 9.51 -10.82
N GLY A 55 -5.60 8.34 -11.37
CA GLY A 55 -4.92 7.73 -12.51
C GLY A 55 -3.85 6.68 -12.16
N TYR A 56 -3.74 6.28 -10.88
CA TYR A 56 -2.78 5.24 -10.47
C TYR A 56 -3.31 3.84 -10.76
N ARG A 57 -2.41 2.92 -11.13
CA ARG A 57 -2.69 1.48 -11.15
C ARG A 57 -2.49 0.93 -9.74
N VAL A 58 -3.56 0.55 -9.07
CA VAL A 58 -3.52 0.15 -7.66
C VAL A 58 -3.85 -1.33 -7.52
N TRP A 59 -3.07 -2.04 -6.71
CA TRP A 59 -3.37 -3.39 -6.26
C TRP A 59 -3.87 -3.37 -4.81
N ILE A 60 -4.93 -4.13 -4.53
CA ILE A 60 -5.48 -4.35 -3.19
C ILE A 60 -6.23 -5.69 -3.16
N ASP A 61 -6.04 -6.48 -2.10
CA ASP A 61 -6.80 -7.71 -1.88
C ASP A 61 -8.10 -7.43 -1.12
N PHE A 62 -9.22 -7.37 -1.83
CA PHE A 62 -10.54 -7.21 -1.22
C PHE A 62 -11.17 -8.51 -0.73
N ASP A 63 -10.83 -9.66 -1.33
CA ASP A 63 -11.65 -10.86 -1.24
C ASP A 63 -11.15 -11.87 -0.22
N GLN A 64 -10.17 -11.48 0.61
CA GLN A 64 -9.43 -12.38 1.50
C GLN A 64 -8.89 -13.52 0.67
N MET A 65 -7.69 -13.37 0.11
CA MET A 65 -7.06 -14.46 -0.63
C MET A 65 -7.14 -15.77 0.17
N HIS A 66 -7.75 -16.80 -0.44
CA HIS A 66 -7.80 -18.15 0.13
C HIS A 66 -6.69 -18.98 -0.54
N GLY A 67 -5.83 -19.61 0.26
CA GLY A 67 -4.69 -20.39 -0.24
C GLY A 67 -3.35 -19.73 0.02
N ASN A 68 -2.50 -19.56 -1.00
CA ASN A 68 -1.13 -19.06 -0.85
C ASN A 68 -1.07 -17.52 -0.79
N VAL A 69 -1.63 -16.98 0.29
CA VAL A 69 -1.69 -15.53 0.59
C VAL A 69 -0.29 -14.90 0.52
N MET A 70 0.72 -15.61 1.04
CA MET A 70 2.09 -15.10 1.11
C MET A 70 2.71 -14.89 -0.28
N ASP A 71 2.52 -15.82 -1.20
CA ASP A 71 3.07 -15.68 -2.56
C ASP A 71 2.36 -14.58 -3.34
N ALA A 72 1.04 -14.46 -3.21
CA ALA A 72 0.29 -13.41 -3.88
C ALA A 72 0.64 -12.01 -3.33
N MET A 73 0.83 -11.89 -2.01
CA MET A 73 1.36 -10.68 -1.38
C MET A 73 2.78 -10.35 -1.88
N ALA A 74 3.66 -11.36 -1.93
CA ALA A 74 5.03 -11.17 -2.41
C ALA A 74 5.06 -10.69 -3.87
N GLN A 75 4.23 -11.29 -4.72
CA GLN A 75 4.06 -10.86 -6.11
C GLN A 75 3.54 -9.43 -6.20
N ALA A 76 2.54 -9.05 -5.40
CA ALA A 76 2.01 -7.69 -5.39
C ALA A 76 3.06 -6.66 -5.00
N ILE A 77 3.86 -6.96 -3.97
CA ILE A 77 4.99 -6.12 -3.52
C ILE A 77 6.07 -6.05 -4.62
N GLU A 78 6.34 -7.14 -5.31
CA GLU A 78 7.30 -7.16 -6.40
C GLU A 78 6.82 -6.45 -7.66
N GLN A 79 5.53 -6.43 -7.92
CA GLN A 79 4.93 -5.78 -9.08
C GLN A 79 4.54 -4.32 -8.86
N SER A 80 4.80 -3.79 -7.66
CA SER A 80 4.49 -2.40 -7.28
C SER A 80 5.75 -1.58 -6.98
N ASN A 81 5.67 -0.27 -7.21
CA ASN A 81 6.73 0.68 -6.84
C ASN A 81 6.59 1.15 -5.39
N THR A 82 5.34 1.42 -4.99
CA THR A 82 5.00 1.96 -3.67
C THR A 82 4.09 0.99 -2.92
N VAL A 83 4.31 0.85 -1.62
CA VAL A 83 3.42 0.13 -0.70
C VAL A 83 2.85 1.13 0.30
N ILE A 84 1.54 1.31 0.25
CA ILE A 84 0.79 2.06 1.27
C ILE A 84 0.47 1.11 2.42
N MET A 85 0.94 1.44 3.62
CA MET A 85 0.63 0.69 4.83
C MET A 85 -0.48 1.39 5.61
N CYS A 86 -1.69 0.82 5.57
CA CYS A 86 -2.85 1.31 6.28
C CYS A 86 -2.83 0.88 7.76
N MET A 87 -2.12 1.64 8.59
CA MET A 87 -1.87 1.33 9.99
C MET A 87 -3.11 1.53 10.87
N SER A 88 -3.42 0.49 11.64
CA SER A 88 -4.42 0.45 12.70
C SER A 88 -3.98 -0.54 13.78
N GLU A 89 -4.68 -0.59 14.92
CA GLU A 89 -4.44 -1.62 15.93
C GLU A 89 -4.62 -3.04 15.36
N GLN A 90 -5.56 -3.24 14.44
CA GLN A 90 -5.81 -4.55 13.83
C GLN A 90 -4.73 -4.90 12.81
N TYR A 91 -4.25 -3.91 12.05
CA TYR A 91 -3.06 -4.05 11.23
C TYR A 91 -1.88 -4.53 12.09
N ARG A 92 -1.65 -3.88 13.25
CA ARG A 92 -0.63 -4.23 14.25
C ARG A 92 -0.86 -5.59 14.97
N LYS A 93 -2.00 -6.25 14.81
CA LYS A 93 -2.20 -7.61 15.34
C LYS A 93 -2.01 -8.68 14.27
N SER A 94 -2.09 -8.32 13.00
CA SER A 94 -2.05 -9.25 11.87
C SER A 94 -0.63 -9.73 11.54
N ASN A 95 -0.43 -11.05 11.58
CA ASN A 95 0.81 -11.68 11.12
C ASN A 95 1.09 -11.45 9.64
N TYR A 96 0.04 -11.39 8.82
CA TYR A 96 0.18 -11.14 7.38
C TYR A 96 0.66 -9.71 7.12
N CYS A 97 0.07 -8.71 7.81
CA CYS A 97 0.50 -7.32 7.69
C CYS A 97 1.94 -7.11 8.19
N ARG A 98 2.37 -7.85 9.23
CA ARG A 98 3.80 -7.93 9.65
C ARG A 98 4.68 -8.35 8.50
N ALA A 99 4.34 -9.49 7.89
CA ALA A 99 5.13 -10.09 6.85
C ALA A 99 5.19 -9.20 5.60
N GLU A 100 4.07 -8.58 5.21
CA GLU A 100 4.04 -7.61 4.09
C GLU A 100 4.96 -6.42 4.32
N ALA A 101 4.87 -5.79 5.50
CA ALA A 101 5.70 -4.64 5.84
C ALA A 101 7.18 -4.98 5.82
N GLN A 102 7.54 -6.12 6.43
CA GLN A 102 8.92 -6.60 6.47
C GLN A 102 9.43 -6.95 5.07
N TYR A 103 8.60 -7.60 4.24
CA TYR A 103 8.98 -7.96 2.88
C TYR A 103 9.14 -6.74 1.98
N ALA A 104 8.22 -5.77 2.07
CA ALA A 104 8.33 -4.50 1.35
C ALA A 104 9.61 -3.75 1.71
N PHE A 105 9.99 -3.76 3.00
CA PHE A 105 11.25 -3.19 3.47
C PHE A 105 12.47 -3.92 2.90
N GLN A 106 12.48 -5.27 2.97
CA GLN A 106 13.56 -6.10 2.40
C GLN A 106 13.71 -5.96 0.89
N ARG A 107 12.63 -5.62 0.17
CA ARG A 107 12.63 -5.38 -1.27
C ARG A 107 12.85 -3.92 -1.64
N GLU A 108 13.21 -3.07 -0.67
CA GLU A 108 13.49 -1.64 -0.84
C GLU A 108 12.35 -0.90 -1.57
N ARG A 109 11.10 -1.28 -1.30
CA ARG A 109 9.93 -0.58 -1.84
C ARG A 109 9.75 0.74 -1.12
N LYS A 110 9.21 1.74 -1.84
CA LYS A 110 8.78 2.98 -1.20
C LYS A 110 7.59 2.68 -0.28
N ILE A 111 7.75 2.87 1.02
CA ILE A 111 6.70 2.62 2.01
C ILE A 111 6.07 3.95 2.42
N VAL A 112 4.74 4.04 2.32
CA VAL A 112 3.95 5.21 2.75
C VAL A 112 3.00 4.79 3.87
N PRO A 113 3.33 5.06 5.13
CA PRO A 113 2.45 4.73 6.26
C PRO A 113 1.28 5.73 6.36
N ILE A 114 0.06 5.22 6.53
CA ILE A 114 -1.16 6.00 6.76
C ILE A 114 -1.80 5.53 8.06
N LEU A 115 -2.05 6.46 8.98
CA LEU A 115 -2.81 6.19 10.20
C LEU A 115 -4.31 6.19 9.90
N LEU A 116 -4.96 5.03 10.04
CA LEU A 116 -6.42 4.92 9.88
C LEU A 116 -7.19 5.26 11.16
N GLN A 117 -6.52 5.25 12.31
CA GLN A 117 -7.11 5.50 13.62
C GLN A 117 -6.46 6.72 14.28
N LYS A 118 -7.27 7.71 14.68
CA LYS A 118 -6.79 8.98 15.25
C LYS A 118 -5.97 8.83 16.54
N GLN A 119 -6.24 7.81 17.34
CA GLN A 119 -5.62 7.59 18.64
C GLN A 119 -4.58 6.46 18.62
N TYR A 120 -4.33 5.85 17.46
CA TYR A 120 -3.31 4.82 17.35
C TYR A 120 -1.94 5.49 17.35
N LYS A 121 -1.10 5.10 18.32
CA LYS A 121 0.30 5.49 18.40
C LYS A 121 1.15 4.27 18.09
N PRO A 122 1.97 4.29 17.03
CA PRO A 122 2.96 3.26 16.81
C PRO A 122 3.99 3.32 17.94
N ASP A 123 4.16 2.23 18.69
CA ASP A 123 5.15 2.06 19.77
C ASP A 123 6.19 0.96 19.45
N GLY A 124 6.23 0.56 18.18
CA GLY A 124 6.99 -0.57 17.65
C GLY A 124 6.13 -1.35 16.65
N TRP A 125 6.41 -2.64 16.51
CA TRP A 125 5.32 -3.58 16.28
C TRP A 125 4.54 -3.79 17.56
#